data_AF-A0A3D2SU56-F1
#
_entry.id   AF-A0A3D2SU56-F1
#
_cell.length_a   1.000
_cell.length_b   1.000
_cell.length_c   1.000
_cell.angle_alpha   90.00
_cell.angle_beta   90.00
_cell.angle_gamma   90.00
#
_symmetry.space_group_name_H-M   'P 1'
#
loop_
_entity.id
_entity.type
_entity.pdbx_description
1 polymer ?
#
loop_
_entity_poly.entity_id
_entity_poly.type
_entity_poly.pdbx_seq_one_letter_code
_entity_poly.pdbx_strand_id
1 'polypeptide(L)'
;MTLDPVKNYPNFKFDIKKKAANSRARRGVIKTPHGDVQTPNYIFCGTKAAIRTAAPREVKEAGAQIILGNTYHLMLQPGADLIQKMGGLHKFTGWEGPMLTDSGGFQIFAMGEGTMADEIKGRRHEAKPKLLEKITEEGAIFRSYLDGSKQMLSPERAMDVQHKLGADLLMPLDECPPYHLDREYTARSTEMSHRWEMRSLKKFQELNTDGAQALYGIVQGGVYEDLRTESAQFIADQPFFGTAIGGSLGVTVDQIYDEVVSWCMNNVPENRPVHLLGIGMIRDIFAGVRYGIDTFDCVIPTRVARHGWALVKGEPRERLNIRNARFIDDPTPLDETQDCYYSQFSRGYLNHLVRANESLAMHILSLHNIATMSRLMKEVREAIENDTLDQLEMEWRGEVTKMAA
;
A
#
# COMPACT_ATOMS: atom_id res chain seq x y z
N MET A 1 -1.58 3.05 31.41
CA MET A 1 -2.60 2.02 31.08
C MET A 1 -2.59 1.88 29.58
N THR A 2 -2.10 0.77 29.04
CA THR A 2 -2.13 0.51 27.59
C THR A 2 -3.59 0.46 27.15
N LEU A 3 -4.03 1.42 26.33
CA LEU A 3 -5.33 1.39 25.67
C LEU A 3 -5.44 0.07 24.92
N ASP A 4 -6.40 -0.78 25.30
CA ASP A 4 -6.65 -2.03 24.61
C ASP A 4 -7.42 -1.73 23.31
N PRO A 5 -6.77 -1.77 22.13
CA PRO A 5 -7.42 -1.44 20.88
C PRO A 5 -8.59 -2.40 20.57
N VAL A 6 -8.57 -3.63 21.12
CA VAL A 6 -9.61 -4.64 20.90
C VAL A 6 -10.97 -4.20 21.45
N LYS A 7 -11.00 -3.35 22.49
CA LYS A 7 -12.27 -2.86 23.04
C LYS A 7 -13.04 -1.93 22.10
N ASN A 8 -12.36 -1.26 21.18
CA ASN A 8 -12.98 -0.26 20.32
C ASN A 8 -13.37 -0.80 18.93
N TYR A 9 -12.94 -2.01 18.58
CA TYR A 9 -13.20 -2.62 17.26
C TYR A 9 -13.65 -4.09 17.43
N PRO A 10 -14.91 -4.36 17.76
CA PRO A 10 -15.36 -5.69 18.22
C PRO A 10 -15.24 -6.82 17.19
N ASN A 11 -15.27 -6.50 15.89
CA ASN A 11 -15.12 -7.49 14.82
C ASN A 11 -13.72 -7.49 14.19
N PHE A 12 -12.77 -6.77 14.78
CA PHE A 12 -11.40 -6.72 14.31
C PHE A 12 -10.44 -7.25 15.36
N LYS A 13 -9.39 -7.92 14.90
CA LYS A 13 -8.35 -8.45 15.79
C LYS A 13 -7.03 -8.57 15.05
N PHE A 14 -5.93 -8.36 15.74
CA PHE A 14 -4.61 -8.73 15.26
C PHE A 14 -4.01 -9.83 16.13
N ASP A 15 -3.87 -11.02 15.56
CA ASP A 15 -3.31 -12.20 16.23
C ASP A 15 -1.90 -12.48 15.74
N ILE A 16 -0.89 -12.19 16.55
CA ILE A 16 0.50 -12.59 16.29
C ILE A 16 0.62 -14.10 16.57
N LYS A 17 1.08 -14.86 15.57
CA LYS A 17 1.28 -16.32 15.64
C LYS A 17 2.72 -16.70 15.95
N LYS A 18 3.68 -15.99 15.35
CA LYS A 18 5.12 -16.22 15.53
C LYS A 18 5.86 -14.89 15.43
N LYS A 19 6.90 -14.75 16.25
CA LYS A 19 7.93 -13.71 16.11
C LYS A 19 9.24 -14.39 15.71
N ALA A 20 9.99 -13.81 14.79
CA ALA A 20 11.31 -14.28 14.43
C ALA A 20 12.28 -14.11 15.61
N ALA A 21 13.30 -14.96 15.70
CA ALA A 21 14.24 -14.91 16.82
C ALA A 21 15.17 -13.68 16.80
N ASN A 22 15.60 -13.26 15.60
CA ASN A 22 16.70 -12.31 15.42
C ASN A 22 16.28 -10.97 14.77
N SER A 23 14.97 -10.69 14.69
CA SER A 23 14.45 -9.44 14.12
C SER A 23 13.08 -9.09 14.70
N ARG A 24 12.48 -7.97 14.28
CA ARG A 24 11.11 -7.60 14.66
C ARG A 24 10.05 -8.29 13.79
N ALA A 25 10.46 -9.14 12.85
CA ALA A 25 9.56 -9.85 11.95
C ALA A 25 8.56 -10.70 12.70
N ARG A 26 7.32 -10.68 12.22
CA ARG A 26 6.19 -11.35 12.84
C ARG A 26 5.26 -11.90 11.78
N ARG A 27 4.77 -13.11 12.04
CA ARG A 27 3.68 -13.72 11.32
C ARG A 27 2.43 -13.55 12.15
N GLY A 28 1.38 -13.02 11.55
CA GLY A 28 0.11 -12.78 12.22
C GLY A 28 -1.11 -12.91 11.32
N VAL A 29 -2.26 -12.55 11.88
CA VAL A 29 -3.54 -12.51 11.16
C VAL A 29 -4.31 -11.27 11.60
N ILE A 30 -4.67 -10.41 10.65
CA ILE A 30 -5.65 -9.35 10.84
C ILE A 30 -7.03 -9.92 10.49
N LYS A 31 -7.93 -10.00 11.46
CA LYS A 31 -9.32 -10.40 11.27
C LYS A 31 -10.16 -9.18 10.91
N THR A 32 -10.97 -9.29 9.87
CA THR A 32 -11.97 -8.27 9.48
C THR A 32 -13.33 -8.91 9.23
N PRO A 33 -14.42 -8.12 9.17
CA PRO A 33 -15.75 -8.63 8.83
C PRO A 33 -15.84 -9.36 7.49
N HIS A 34 -14.99 -9.02 6.52
CA HIS A 34 -15.00 -9.59 5.17
C HIS A 34 -13.89 -10.63 4.93
N GLY A 35 -13.15 -11.04 5.96
CA GLY A 35 -12.17 -12.12 5.89
C GLY A 35 -10.91 -11.88 6.72
N ASP A 36 -10.04 -12.88 6.72
CA ASP A 36 -8.74 -12.81 7.40
C ASP A 36 -7.63 -12.39 6.43
N VAL A 37 -6.72 -11.52 6.87
CA VAL A 37 -5.50 -11.13 6.16
C VAL A 37 -4.29 -11.68 6.91
N GLN A 38 -3.56 -12.60 6.29
CA GLN A 38 -2.33 -13.18 6.84
C GLN A 38 -1.18 -12.16 6.75
N THR A 39 -0.46 -11.86 7.83
CA THR A 39 0.67 -10.92 7.84
C THR A 39 2.01 -11.67 7.93
N PRO A 40 3.07 -11.21 7.22
CA PRO A 40 3.08 -10.06 6.31
C PRO A 40 2.20 -10.23 5.05
N ASN A 41 1.60 -9.13 4.56
CA ASN A 41 0.74 -9.12 3.37
C ASN A 41 1.03 -7.94 2.42
N TYR A 42 0.56 -8.07 1.17
CA TYR A 42 0.67 -7.06 0.14
C TYR A 42 -0.71 -6.63 -0.35
N ILE A 43 -1.01 -5.34 -0.24
CA ILE A 43 -2.29 -4.74 -0.62
C ILE A 43 -2.18 -4.19 -2.05
N PHE A 44 -3.02 -4.70 -2.95
CA PHE A 44 -3.01 -4.27 -4.35
C PHE A 44 -3.93 -3.07 -4.57
N CYS A 45 -3.37 -1.98 -5.12
CA CYS A 45 -4.08 -0.72 -5.27
C CYS A 45 -5.03 -0.69 -6.48
N GLY A 46 -6.32 -0.52 -6.22
CA GLY A 46 -7.37 -0.21 -7.18
C GLY A 46 -7.68 1.28 -7.22
N THR A 47 -7.20 1.97 -8.26
CA THR A 47 -7.30 3.44 -8.37
C THR A 47 -8.75 3.94 -8.53
N LYS A 48 -9.61 3.21 -9.23
CA LYS A 48 -11.02 3.61 -9.47
C LYS A 48 -11.97 2.46 -9.16
N ALA A 49 -11.82 1.86 -7.98
CA ALA A 49 -12.47 0.60 -7.59
C ALA A 49 -12.17 -0.55 -8.57
N ALA A 50 -11.06 -0.45 -9.30
CA ALA A 50 -10.62 -1.44 -10.27
C ALA A 50 -9.09 -1.54 -10.22
N ILE A 51 -8.59 -2.76 -10.04
CA ILE A 51 -7.21 -3.07 -10.35
C ILE A 51 -7.14 -3.12 -11.88
N ARG A 52 -6.32 -2.24 -12.45
CA ARG A 52 -6.30 -2.04 -13.89
C ARG A 52 -5.98 -3.36 -14.60
N THR A 53 -6.82 -3.70 -15.59
CA THR A 53 -6.77 -4.92 -16.41
C THR A 53 -7.04 -6.24 -15.68
N ALA A 54 -7.64 -6.27 -14.50
CA ALA A 54 -7.98 -7.52 -13.81
C ALA A 54 -9.36 -7.45 -13.16
N ALA A 55 -10.18 -8.48 -13.34
CA ALA A 55 -11.45 -8.59 -12.63
C ALA A 55 -11.22 -9.03 -11.18
N PRO A 56 -12.08 -8.64 -10.21
CA PRO A 56 -11.89 -8.98 -8.80
C PRO A 56 -11.76 -10.49 -8.52
N ARG A 57 -12.51 -11.32 -9.26
CA ARG A 57 -12.39 -12.78 -9.17
C ARG A 57 -10.97 -13.26 -9.49
N GLU A 58 -10.39 -12.77 -10.58
CA GLU A 58 -9.06 -13.16 -11.04
C GLU A 58 -7.97 -12.66 -10.08
N VAL A 59 -8.16 -11.47 -9.51
CA VAL A 59 -7.28 -10.94 -8.46
C VAL A 59 -7.28 -11.85 -7.22
N LYS A 60 -8.46 -12.34 -6.82
CA LYS A 60 -8.61 -13.30 -5.71
C LYS A 60 -7.99 -14.66 -6.06
N GLU A 61 -8.20 -15.15 -7.28
CA GLU A 61 -7.58 -16.39 -7.79
C GLU A 61 -6.05 -16.28 -7.86
N ALA A 62 -5.51 -15.09 -8.15
CA ALA A 62 -4.08 -14.77 -8.06
C ALA A 62 -3.56 -14.61 -6.61
N GLY A 63 -4.38 -14.91 -5.60
CA GLY A 63 -3.98 -15.03 -4.20
C GLY A 63 -3.99 -13.74 -3.40
N ALA A 64 -4.49 -12.63 -3.96
CA ALA A 64 -4.69 -11.41 -3.19
C ALA A 64 -5.71 -11.65 -2.06
N GLN A 65 -5.37 -11.23 -0.84
CA GLN A 65 -6.26 -11.33 0.31
C GLN A 65 -6.98 -10.02 0.62
N ILE A 66 -6.38 -8.89 0.22
CA ILE A 66 -6.89 -7.55 0.49
C ILE A 66 -6.54 -6.64 -0.68
N ILE A 67 -7.43 -5.69 -0.98
CA ILE A 67 -7.21 -4.66 -2.00
C ILE A 67 -7.42 -3.26 -1.42
N LEU A 68 -6.83 -2.26 -2.07
CA LEU A 68 -6.99 -0.86 -1.68
C LEU A 68 -7.90 -0.12 -2.68
N GLY A 69 -8.92 0.57 -2.19
CA GLY A 69 -9.73 1.51 -2.95
C GLY A 69 -9.25 2.95 -2.72
N ASN A 70 -9.05 3.71 -3.80
CA ASN A 70 -8.61 5.09 -3.66
C ASN A 70 -9.78 6.07 -3.43
N THR A 71 -9.79 6.72 -2.27
CA THR A 71 -10.85 7.64 -1.87
C THR A 71 -10.94 8.87 -2.76
N TYR A 72 -9.80 9.45 -3.14
CA TYR A 72 -9.75 10.65 -3.98
C TYR A 72 -10.47 10.44 -5.32
N HIS A 73 -10.23 9.32 -5.99
CA HIS A 73 -10.88 9.04 -7.26
C HIS A 73 -12.35 8.67 -7.08
N LEU A 74 -12.66 7.86 -6.07
CA LEU A 74 -14.02 7.35 -5.86
C LEU A 74 -15.00 8.40 -5.35
N MET A 75 -14.53 9.41 -4.61
CA MET A 75 -15.36 10.55 -4.22
C MET A 75 -15.73 11.44 -5.41
N LEU A 76 -14.89 11.49 -6.45
CA LEU A 76 -15.14 12.29 -7.65
C LEU A 76 -15.97 11.52 -8.68
N GLN A 77 -15.64 10.25 -8.89
CA GLN A 77 -16.36 9.38 -9.81
C GLN A 77 -16.27 7.92 -9.35
N PRO A 78 -17.40 7.24 -9.16
CA PRO A 78 -18.77 7.69 -9.42
C PRO A 78 -19.40 8.55 -8.30
N GLY A 79 -18.69 8.78 -7.20
CA GLY A 79 -19.20 9.44 -6.00
C GLY A 79 -19.62 8.44 -4.93
N ALA A 80 -19.30 8.77 -3.68
CA ALA A 80 -19.51 7.87 -2.54
C ALA A 80 -20.98 7.55 -2.27
N ASP A 81 -21.88 8.52 -2.49
CA ASP A 81 -23.33 8.32 -2.29
C ASP A 81 -23.91 7.28 -3.24
N LEU A 82 -23.44 7.25 -4.49
CA LEU A 82 -23.87 6.22 -5.44
C LEU A 82 -23.38 4.84 -4.99
N ILE A 83 -22.12 4.74 -4.60
CA ILE A 83 -21.52 3.48 -4.14
C ILE A 83 -22.27 2.96 -2.90
N GLN A 84 -22.55 3.82 -1.93
CA GLN A 84 -23.34 3.47 -0.76
C GLN A 84 -24.74 2.97 -1.16
N LYS A 85 -25.43 3.68 -2.07
CA LYS A 85 -26.74 3.28 -2.61
C LYS A 85 -26.68 1.92 -3.31
N MET A 86 -25.57 1.58 -3.96
CA MET A 86 -25.33 0.27 -4.58
C MET A 86 -24.88 -0.81 -3.57
N GLY A 87 -24.79 -0.47 -2.28
CA GLY A 87 -24.50 -1.41 -1.20
C GLY A 87 -23.03 -1.49 -0.80
N GLY A 88 -22.23 -0.45 -1.06
CA GLY A 88 -20.81 -0.36 -0.69
C GLY A 88 -19.87 -0.93 -1.76
N LEU A 89 -18.56 -0.71 -1.59
CA LEU A 89 -17.54 -1.09 -2.58
C LEU A 89 -17.48 -2.59 -2.83
N HIS A 90 -17.64 -3.43 -1.81
CA HIS A 90 -17.64 -4.89 -1.96
C HIS A 90 -18.72 -5.34 -2.94
N LYS A 91 -19.98 -4.91 -2.76
CA LYS A 91 -21.07 -5.24 -3.68
C LYS A 91 -20.92 -4.55 -5.04
N PHE A 92 -20.47 -3.30 -5.05
CA PHE A 92 -20.30 -2.53 -6.29
C PHE A 92 -19.25 -3.14 -7.22
N THR A 93 -18.19 -3.74 -6.66
CA THR A 93 -17.10 -4.36 -7.43
C THR A 93 -17.26 -5.87 -7.59
N GLY A 94 -17.96 -6.54 -6.68
CA GLY A 94 -17.97 -8.01 -6.58
C GLY A 94 -16.74 -8.58 -5.88
N TRP A 95 -15.97 -7.77 -5.15
CA TRP A 95 -14.86 -8.24 -4.33
C TRP A 95 -15.37 -8.77 -2.99
N GLU A 96 -15.07 -10.04 -2.71
CA GLU A 96 -15.50 -10.78 -1.52
C GLU A 96 -14.34 -11.01 -0.54
N GLY A 97 -13.56 -9.97 -0.27
CA GLY A 97 -12.48 -10.02 0.72
C GLY A 97 -12.34 -8.69 1.45
N PRO A 98 -11.41 -8.59 2.40
CA PRO A 98 -11.06 -7.34 3.05
C PRO A 98 -10.70 -6.23 2.05
N MET A 99 -11.06 -5.00 2.38
CA MET A 99 -10.65 -3.79 1.65
C MET A 99 -10.04 -2.75 2.59
N LEU A 100 -9.07 -2.01 2.07
CA LEU A 100 -8.56 -0.79 2.67
C LEU A 100 -8.93 0.40 1.80
N THR A 101 -9.23 1.55 2.39
CA THR A 101 -9.26 2.83 1.65
C THR A 101 -8.21 3.78 2.17
N ASP A 102 -7.52 4.46 1.26
CA ASP A 102 -6.69 5.59 1.62
C ASP A 102 -7.57 6.82 1.95
N SER A 103 -6.95 7.88 2.48
CA SER A 103 -7.66 9.12 2.79
C SER A 103 -7.89 10.01 1.57
N GLY A 104 -7.15 9.78 0.49
CA GLY A 104 -7.06 10.65 -0.69
C GLY A 104 -6.05 11.80 -0.56
N GLY A 105 -5.41 11.98 0.60
CA GLY A 105 -4.45 13.06 0.85
C GLY A 105 -3.26 13.00 -0.11
N PHE A 106 -2.57 11.85 -0.17
CA PHE A 106 -1.39 11.67 -1.03
C PHE A 106 -1.64 12.07 -2.49
N GLN A 107 -2.79 11.74 -3.07
CA GLN A 107 -3.09 12.07 -4.47
C GLN A 107 -3.23 13.58 -4.65
N ILE A 108 -3.90 14.26 -3.72
CA ILE A 108 -4.03 15.72 -3.73
C ILE A 108 -2.65 16.38 -3.74
N PHE A 109 -1.72 15.90 -2.91
CA PHE A 109 -0.36 16.44 -2.84
C PHE A 109 0.48 16.09 -4.08
N ALA A 110 0.45 14.83 -4.52
CA ALA A 110 1.20 14.35 -5.69
C ALA A 110 0.77 15.03 -7.01
N MET A 111 -0.48 15.52 -7.10
CA MET A 111 -0.95 16.32 -8.25
C MET A 111 -0.74 17.83 -8.07
N GLY A 112 -0.43 18.28 -6.85
CA GLY A 112 -0.07 19.66 -6.55
C GLY A 112 1.38 19.99 -6.86
N GLU A 113 2.30 19.05 -6.63
CA GLU A 113 3.75 19.31 -6.71
C GLU A 113 4.53 18.37 -7.66
N GLY A 114 3.94 17.26 -8.09
CA GLY A 114 4.61 16.20 -8.84
C GLY A 114 4.69 14.91 -8.02
N THR A 115 4.99 13.76 -8.64
CA THR A 115 5.13 12.52 -7.86
C THR A 115 6.49 12.48 -7.17
N MET A 116 6.59 11.93 -5.94
CA MET A 116 7.90 11.69 -5.28
C MET A 116 8.88 10.92 -6.19
N ALA A 117 8.35 10.04 -7.05
CA ALA A 117 9.15 9.27 -8.03
C ALA A 117 9.70 10.11 -9.20
N ASP A 118 9.05 11.22 -9.56
CA ASP A 118 9.53 12.16 -10.58
C ASP A 118 10.67 13.04 -10.02
N GLU A 119 10.59 13.37 -8.72
CA GLU A 119 11.59 14.16 -7.99
C GLU A 119 12.87 13.36 -7.72
N ILE A 120 12.75 12.12 -7.25
CA ILE A 120 13.91 11.22 -7.05
C ILE A 120 14.68 10.98 -8.35
N LYS A 121 14.01 11.08 -9.51
CA LYS A 121 14.62 10.88 -10.83
C LYS A 121 15.05 12.17 -11.53
N GLY A 122 14.96 13.32 -10.86
CA GLY A 122 15.38 14.62 -11.42
C GLY A 122 14.64 15.02 -12.70
N ARG A 123 13.47 14.42 -12.98
CA ARG A 123 12.72 14.70 -14.22
C ARG A 123 11.83 15.90 -14.00
N ARG A 124 12.31 17.09 -14.37
CA ARG A 124 11.42 18.23 -14.67
C ARG A 124 10.58 17.86 -15.89
N HIS A 125 9.33 17.46 -15.69
CA HIS A 125 8.34 17.42 -16.77
C HIS A 125 7.44 18.64 -16.71
N GLU A 126 7.03 19.08 -17.91
CA GLU A 126 6.18 20.21 -18.24
C GLU A 126 5.03 20.45 -17.26
N ALA A 127 4.72 21.73 -17.04
CA ALA A 127 3.75 22.26 -16.08
C ALA A 127 2.36 21.59 -16.24
N LYS A 128 2.13 20.52 -15.48
CA LYS A 128 0.77 20.05 -15.22
C LYS A 128 0.02 21.16 -14.48
N PRO A 129 -1.26 21.38 -14.78
CA PRO A 129 -2.06 22.36 -14.05
C PRO A 129 -2.03 21.98 -12.55
N LYS A 130 -1.63 22.94 -11.71
CA LYS A 130 -1.59 22.77 -10.27
C LYS A 130 -3.03 22.57 -9.78
N LEU A 131 -3.43 21.32 -9.57
CA LEU A 131 -4.80 20.98 -9.16
C LEU A 131 -5.04 21.30 -7.68
N LEU A 132 -3.99 21.27 -6.86
CA LEU A 132 -4.02 21.70 -5.47
C LEU A 132 -3.99 23.22 -5.37
N GLU A 133 -5.04 23.82 -4.80
CA GLU A 133 -5.10 25.27 -4.60
C GLU A 133 -4.48 25.67 -3.26
N LYS A 134 -4.90 25.03 -2.16
CA LYS A 134 -4.50 25.43 -0.81
C LYS A 134 -4.66 24.28 0.20
N ILE A 135 -3.78 24.24 1.18
CA ILE A 135 -3.92 23.44 2.39
C ILE A 135 -4.14 24.40 3.57
N THR A 136 -5.13 24.13 4.41
CA THR A 136 -5.45 24.91 5.60
C THR A 136 -5.77 23.98 6.76
N GLU A 137 -5.87 24.50 7.98
CA GLU A 137 -6.32 23.71 9.13
C GLU A 137 -7.66 22.99 8.85
N GLU A 138 -8.55 23.54 8.03
CA GLU A 138 -9.84 22.91 7.70
C GLU A 138 -9.69 21.65 6.82
N GLY A 139 -8.70 21.63 5.92
CA GLY A 139 -8.48 20.56 4.95
C GLY A 139 -7.75 21.04 3.68
N ALA A 140 -7.82 20.23 2.62
CA ALA A 140 -7.21 20.52 1.33
C ALA A 140 -8.26 20.98 0.29
N ILE A 141 -8.01 22.14 -0.32
CA ILE A 141 -8.80 22.71 -1.40
C ILE A 141 -8.12 22.41 -2.74
N PHE A 142 -8.84 21.77 -3.66
CA PHE A 142 -8.31 21.38 -4.95
C PHE A 142 -9.37 21.45 -6.06
N ARG A 143 -8.93 21.30 -7.31
CA ARG A 143 -9.80 21.15 -8.48
C ARG A 143 -9.88 19.71 -8.92
N SER A 144 -11.10 19.26 -9.18
CA SER A 144 -11.38 17.97 -9.80
C SER A 144 -10.68 17.87 -11.16
N TYR A 145 -9.95 16.77 -11.39
CA TYR A 145 -9.35 16.50 -12.70
C TYR A 145 -10.38 16.11 -13.78
N LEU A 146 -11.64 15.87 -13.39
CA LEU A 146 -12.70 15.46 -14.31
C LEU A 146 -13.36 16.65 -15.01
N ASP A 147 -13.64 17.71 -14.26
CA ASP A 147 -14.49 18.83 -14.69
C ASP A 147 -13.97 20.20 -14.23
N GLY A 148 -12.86 20.25 -13.47
CA GLY A 148 -12.29 21.49 -12.96
C GLY A 148 -13.06 22.11 -11.79
N SER A 149 -14.10 21.43 -11.28
CA SER A 149 -14.90 21.89 -10.14
C SER A 149 -14.03 22.01 -8.88
N LYS A 150 -14.31 23.03 -8.07
CA LYS A 150 -13.60 23.27 -6.81
C LYS A 150 -14.14 22.32 -5.73
N GLN A 151 -13.24 21.62 -5.07
CA GLN A 151 -13.50 20.63 -4.03
C GLN A 151 -12.75 21.00 -2.75
N MET A 152 -13.29 20.57 -1.62
CA MET A 152 -12.65 20.61 -0.30
C MET A 152 -12.65 19.20 0.26
N LEU A 153 -11.51 18.71 0.73
CA LEU A 153 -11.39 17.47 1.48
C LEU A 153 -10.88 17.79 2.89
N SER A 154 -11.79 17.72 3.86
CA SER A 154 -11.48 17.80 5.29
C SER A 154 -11.32 16.41 5.90
N PRO A 155 -10.72 16.28 7.10
CA PRO A 155 -10.70 15.05 7.88
C PRO A 155 -12.09 14.41 8.04
N GLU A 156 -13.12 15.21 8.29
CA GLU A 156 -14.49 14.72 8.47
C GLU A 156 -15.09 14.20 7.16
N ARG A 157 -14.88 14.93 6.06
CA ARG A 157 -15.39 14.53 4.75
C ARG A 157 -14.67 13.26 4.26
N ALA A 158 -13.37 13.11 4.53
CA ALA A 158 -12.64 11.90 4.21
C ALA A 158 -13.23 10.69 4.96
N MET A 159 -13.59 10.84 6.23
CA MET A 159 -14.27 9.79 7.00
C MET A 159 -15.67 9.51 6.48
N ASP A 160 -16.48 10.53 6.18
CA ASP A 160 -17.82 10.35 5.59
C ASP A 160 -17.76 9.59 4.27
N VAL A 161 -16.81 9.93 3.40
CA VAL A 161 -16.62 9.22 2.12
C VAL A 161 -16.23 7.78 2.36
N GLN A 162 -15.18 7.51 3.15
CA GLN A 162 -14.70 6.16 3.39
C GLN A 162 -15.76 5.28 4.08
N HIS A 163 -16.57 5.85 4.96
CA HIS A 163 -17.71 5.18 5.56
C HIS A 163 -18.75 4.77 4.51
N LYS A 164 -19.12 5.68 3.59
CA LYS A 164 -20.03 5.39 2.48
C LYS A 164 -19.48 4.36 1.50
N LEU A 165 -18.16 4.37 1.28
CA LEU A 165 -17.48 3.35 0.47
C LEU A 165 -17.53 1.97 1.14
N GLY A 166 -17.52 1.91 2.48
CA GLY A 166 -17.74 0.68 3.24
C GLY A 166 -16.53 -0.26 3.27
N ALA A 167 -15.30 0.25 3.12
CA ALA A 167 -14.08 -0.57 3.26
C ALA A 167 -13.84 -0.99 4.72
N ASP A 168 -13.17 -2.12 4.95
CA ASP A 168 -12.89 -2.65 6.28
C ASP A 168 -11.89 -1.77 7.05
N LEU A 169 -10.83 -1.31 6.40
CA LEU A 169 -9.74 -0.55 7.01
C LEU A 169 -9.68 0.86 6.41
N LEU A 170 -9.72 1.87 7.28
CA LEU A 170 -9.77 3.28 6.90
C LEU A 170 -8.47 3.99 7.28
N MET A 171 -8.13 5.01 6.49
CA MET A 171 -6.99 5.88 6.74
C MET A 171 -7.45 7.33 6.97
N PRO A 172 -6.98 7.99 8.04
CA PRO A 172 -7.27 9.38 8.34
C PRO A 172 -6.61 10.30 7.32
N LEU A 173 -7.17 11.51 7.14
CA LEU A 173 -6.53 12.50 6.30
C LEU A 173 -5.30 13.04 7.00
N ASP A 174 -4.17 13.04 6.30
CA ASP A 174 -2.89 13.57 6.73
C ASP A 174 -2.31 14.52 5.68
N GLU A 175 -1.31 15.31 6.05
CA GLU A 175 -0.49 16.04 5.10
C GLU A 175 0.78 15.23 4.81
N CYS A 176 1.09 15.04 3.52
CA CYS A 176 2.28 14.32 3.08
C CYS A 176 3.25 15.29 2.41
N PRO A 177 4.06 16.04 3.20
CA PRO A 177 5.01 17.00 2.65
C PRO A 177 6.10 16.29 1.81
N PRO A 178 6.59 16.93 0.73
CA PRO A 178 7.76 16.48 0.02
C PRO A 178 9.00 16.38 0.92
N TYR A 179 9.93 15.50 0.54
CA TYR A 179 11.13 15.22 1.33
C TYR A 179 12.14 16.39 1.40
N HIS A 180 12.06 17.34 0.47
CA HIS A 180 13.02 18.46 0.36
C HIS A 180 12.61 19.68 1.22
N LEU A 181 11.45 19.64 1.85
CA LEU A 181 11.02 20.69 2.77
C LEU A 181 11.80 20.60 4.09
N ASP A 182 12.03 21.74 4.71
CA ASP A 182 12.83 21.82 5.93
C ASP A 182 12.11 21.21 7.14
N ARG A 183 12.87 21.04 8.23
CA ARG A 183 12.37 20.50 9.49
C ARG A 183 11.24 21.35 10.08
N GLU A 184 11.29 22.67 9.93
CA GLU A 184 10.29 23.58 10.52
C GLU A 184 8.93 23.44 9.83
N TYR A 185 8.91 23.34 8.51
CA TYR A 185 7.71 23.01 7.75
C TYR A 185 7.21 21.61 8.13
N THR A 186 8.11 20.63 8.18
CA THR A 186 7.77 19.24 8.51
C THR A 186 7.15 19.12 9.90
N ALA A 187 7.65 19.87 10.89
CA ALA A 187 7.09 19.94 12.24
C ALA A 187 5.65 20.49 12.22
N ARG A 188 5.43 21.65 11.60
CA ARG A 188 4.07 22.25 11.47
C ARG A 188 3.09 21.33 10.74
N SER A 189 3.55 20.65 9.70
CA SER A 189 2.79 19.66 8.94
C SER A 189 2.41 18.44 9.79
N THR A 190 3.35 17.95 10.59
CA THR A 190 3.15 16.84 11.53
C THR A 190 2.13 17.21 12.60
N GLU A 191 2.26 18.40 13.21
CA GLU A 191 1.30 18.91 14.19
C GLU A 191 -0.11 19.09 13.61
N MET A 192 -0.23 19.59 12.38
CA MET A 192 -1.52 19.68 11.69
C MET A 192 -2.10 18.30 11.42
N SER A 193 -1.27 17.35 10.98
CA SER A 193 -1.69 15.96 10.79
C SER A 193 -2.20 15.35 12.09
N HIS A 194 -1.57 15.60 13.25
CA HIS A 194 -2.08 15.17 14.56
C HIS A 194 -3.45 15.77 14.90
N ARG A 195 -3.69 17.05 14.57
CA ARG A 195 -5.02 17.67 14.75
C ARG A 195 -6.06 17.07 13.81
N TRP A 196 -5.67 16.76 12.58
CA TRP A 196 -6.53 16.06 11.61
C TRP A 196 -6.86 14.64 12.03
N GLU A 197 -5.88 13.90 12.55
CA GLU A 197 -6.03 12.57 13.15
C GLU A 197 -7.11 12.56 14.23
N MET A 198 -7.06 13.51 15.17
CA MET A 198 -8.07 13.61 16.24
C MET A 198 -9.46 13.95 15.70
N ARG A 199 -9.55 14.78 14.66
CA ARG A 199 -10.82 15.11 13.99
C ARG A 199 -11.39 13.90 13.24
N SER A 200 -10.54 13.16 12.53
CA SER A 200 -10.92 11.91 11.86
C SER A 200 -11.37 10.86 12.87
N LEU A 201 -10.64 10.65 13.96
CA LEU A 201 -11.00 9.71 15.01
C LEU A 201 -12.33 10.07 15.66
N LYS A 202 -12.54 11.35 16.00
CA LYS A 202 -13.82 11.83 16.54
C LYS A 202 -14.97 11.57 15.58
N LYS A 203 -14.80 11.94 14.30
CA LYS A 203 -15.82 11.73 13.27
C LYS A 203 -16.11 10.24 13.06
N PHE A 204 -15.09 9.39 13.06
CA PHE A 204 -15.23 7.94 12.95
C PHE A 204 -16.07 7.37 14.10
N GLN A 205 -15.85 7.85 15.34
CA GLN A 205 -16.66 7.46 16.50
C GLN A 205 -18.12 7.93 16.37
N GLU A 206 -18.35 9.15 15.87
CA GLU A 206 -19.70 9.69 15.62
C GLU A 206 -20.46 8.90 14.54
N LEU A 207 -19.76 8.41 13.51
CA LEU A 207 -20.34 7.60 12.44
C LEU A 207 -20.82 6.23 12.93
N ASN A 208 -20.28 5.75 14.06
CA ASN A 208 -20.62 4.48 14.70
C ASN A 208 -20.79 3.33 13.70
N THR A 209 -19.67 2.78 13.24
CA THR A 209 -19.66 1.76 12.19
C THR A 209 -20.15 0.38 12.64
N ASP A 210 -20.62 0.23 13.89
CA ASP A 210 -21.07 -1.03 14.49
C ASP A 210 -20.08 -2.19 14.30
N GLY A 211 -18.79 -1.86 14.38
CA GLY A 211 -17.69 -2.80 14.15
C GLY A 211 -17.53 -3.26 12.70
N ALA A 212 -18.15 -2.61 11.72
CA ALA A 212 -17.96 -2.94 10.30
C ALA A 212 -16.65 -2.40 9.72
N GLN A 213 -16.06 -1.37 10.34
CA GLN A 213 -14.84 -0.71 9.86
C GLN A 213 -13.89 -0.42 11.02
N ALA A 214 -12.59 -0.35 10.73
CA ALA A 214 -11.55 0.01 11.68
C ALA A 214 -10.67 1.14 11.13
N LEU A 215 -10.09 1.96 12.02
CA LEU A 215 -9.31 3.14 11.66
C LEU A 215 -7.85 2.95 12.08
N TYR A 216 -6.93 3.19 11.15
CA TYR A 216 -5.49 3.31 11.43
C TYR A 216 -5.14 4.73 11.83
N GLY A 217 -4.03 4.93 12.54
CA GLY A 217 -3.40 6.25 12.70
C GLY A 217 -2.10 6.32 11.90
N ILE A 218 -1.77 7.47 11.33
CA ILE A 218 -0.62 7.66 10.44
C ILE A 218 0.49 8.43 11.15
N VAL A 219 1.66 7.82 11.25
CA VAL A 219 2.87 8.47 11.73
C VAL A 219 3.49 9.28 10.59
N GLN A 220 3.54 10.60 10.77
CA GLN A 220 4.28 11.58 9.97
C GLN A 220 5.58 12.01 10.67
N GLY A 221 6.39 12.88 10.03
CA GLY A 221 7.62 13.43 10.63
C GLY A 221 8.83 13.53 9.71
N GLY A 222 8.68 13.19 8.42
CA GLY A 222 9.79 13.23 7.45
C GLY A 222 10.95 12.31 7.82
N VAL A 223 12.18 12.78 7.63
CA VAL A 223 13.43 12.06 7.99
C VAL A 223 14.05 12.60 9.29
N TYR A 224 13.22 13.06 10.22
CA TYR A 224 13.64 13.65 11.49
C TYR A 224 13.24 12.77 12.68
N GLU A 225 14.23 12.25 13.40
CA GLU A 225 14.04 11.31 14.52
C GLU A 225 13.10 11.82 15.59
N ASP A 226 13.27 13.08 15.98
CA ASP A 226 12.50 13.71 17.05
C ASP A 226 11.02 13.82 16.67
N LEU A 227 10.73 14.27 15.44
CA LEU A 227 9.35 14.36 14.93
C LEU A 227 8.72 12.99 14.76
N ARG A 228 9.47 11.99 14.27
CA ARG A 228 9.00 10.61 14.12
C ARG A 228 8.71 9.96 15.47
N THR A 229 9.56 10.19 16.45
CA THR A 229 9.38 9.68 17.81
C THR A 229 8.15 10.28 18.47
N GLU A 230 8.01 11.61 18.42
CA GLU A 230 6.84 12.32 18.96
C GLU A 230 5.55 11.85 18.28
N SER A 231 5.55 11.76 16.96
CA SER A 231 4.40 11.34 16.17
C SER A 231 4.01 9.88 16.42
N ALA A 232 4.99 8.97 16.51
CA ALA A 232 4.72 7.57 16.83
C ALA A 232 4.14 7.41 18.23
N GLN A 233 4.65 8.17 19.22
CA GLN A 233 4.11 8.19 20.57
C GLN A 233 2.68 8.76 20.60
N PHE A 234 2.43 9.88 19.91
CA PHE A 234 1.10 10.48 19.80
C PHE A 234 0.07 9.48 19.26
N ILE A 235 0.38 8.78 18.16
CA ILE A 235 -0.50 7.77 17.55
C ILE A 235 -0.66 6.54 18.44
N ALA A 236 0.40 6.11 19.15
CA ALA A 236 0.34 5.01 20.10
C ALA A 236 -0.65 5.29 21.25
N ASP A 237 -0.69 6.53 21.72
CA ASP A 237 -1.57 6.98 22.81
C ASP A 237 -3.03 7.16 22.40
N GLN A 238 -3.36 7.00 21.11
CA GLN A 238 -4.74 7.05 20.62
C GLN A 238 -5.35 5.66 20.42
N PRO A 239 -6.69 5.54 20.45
CA PRO A 239 -7.40 4.28 20.30
C PRO A 239 -7.53 3.77 18.85
N PHE A 240 -6.50 3.91 18.02
CA PHE A 240 -6.49 3.36 16.66
C PHE A 240 -6.33 1.84 16.65
N PHE A 241 -6.89 1.19 15.62
CA PHE A 241 -6.76 -0.25 15.43
C PHE A 241 -5.34 -0.66 15.05
N GLY A 242 -4.74 0.08 14.10
CA GLY A 242 -3.40 -0.16 13.58
C GLY A 242 -2.61 1.14 13.44
N THR A 243 -1.32 1.00 13.14
CA THR A 243 -0.42 2.13 12.90
C THR A 243 0.10 2.07 11.48
N ALA A 244 -0.07 3.14 10.72
CA ALA A 244 0.55 3.32 9.43
C ALA A 244 1.79 4.21 9.57
N ILE A 245 2.84 3.92 8.81
CA ILE A 245 4.03 4.75 8.70
C ILE A 245 4.01 5.35 7.29
N GLY A 246 3.82 6.67 7.22
CA GLY A 246 3.65 7.42 5.97
C GLY A 246 4.59 8.61 5.84
N GLY A 247 4.32 9.45 4.83
CA GLY A 247 5.09 10.66 4.56
C GLY A 247 6.36 10.41 3.76
N SER A 248 7.29 11.37 3.84
CA SER A 248 8.65 11.18 3.35
C SER A 248 9.39 10.16 4.22
N LEU A 249 9.71 9.00 3.65
CA LEU A 249 10.40 7.90 4.33
C LEU A 249 11.91 7.92 4.10
N GLY A 250 12.42 8.78 3.21
CA GLY A 250 13.82 8.82 2.81
C GLY A 250 14.07 8.24 1.42
N VAL A 251 15.34 8.29 0.99
CA VAL A 251 15.76 7.95 -0.38
C VAL A 251 16.48 6.59 -0.44
N THR A 252 17.23 6.24 0.60
CA THR A 252 18.00 4.99 0.69
C THR A 252 17.27 3.97 1.55
N VAL A 253 17.62 2.68 1.39
CA VAL A 253 17.09 1.60 2.24
C VAL A 253 17.43 1.88 3.70
N ASP A 254 18.68 2.24 3.98
CA ASP A 254 19.16 2.51 5.34
C ASP A 254 18.37 3.67 5.99
N GLN A 255 18.13 4.77 5.26
CA GLN A 255 17.34 5.89 5.78
C GLN A 255 15.87 5.52 6.00
N ILE A 256 15.28 4.70 5.13
CA ILE A 256 13.90 4.25 5.32
C ILE A 256 13.80 3.36 6.55
N TYR A 257 14.70 2.38 6.68
CA TYR A 257 14.52 1.29 7.63
C TYR A 257 15.31 1.46 8.93
N ASP A 258 16.61 1.69 8.84
CA ASP A 258 17.50 1.81 10.00
C ASP A 258 17.24 3.09 10.79
N GLU A 259 16.73 4.12 10.10
CA GLU A 259 16.32 5.40 10.67
C GLU A 259 14.79 5.48 10.82
N VAL A 260 14.07 5.91 9.78
CA VAL A 260 12.66 6.34 9.90
C VAL A 260 11.74 5.27 10.50
N VAL A 261 11.75 4.06 9.95
CA VAL A 261 10.91 2.96 10.46
C VAL A 261 11.38 2.54 11.85
N SER A 262 12.68 2.38 12.08
CA SER A 262 13.24 2.01 13.38
C SER A 262 12.82 2.99 14.49
N TRP A 263 12.92 4.30 14.25
CA TRP A 263 12.49 5.33 15.19
C TRP A 263 11.01 5.24 15.52
N CYS A 264 10.15 5.06 14.52
CA CYS A 264 8.72 4.88 14.72
C CYS A 264 8.45 3.64 15.58
N MET A 265 9.03 2.51 15.19
CA MET A 265 8.76 1.20 15.78
C MET A 265 9.18 1.09 17.25
N ASN A 266 9.97 2.02 17.79
CA ASN A 266 10.27 2.08 19.22
C ASN A 266 9.06 2.46 20.08
N ASN A 267 8.06 3.14 19.51
CA ASN A 267 6.86 3.61 20.22
C ASN A 267 5.58 2.92 19.76
N VAL A 268 5.61 2.20 18.62
CA VAL A 268 4.43 1.47 18.11
C VAL A 268 4.07 0.31 19.05
N PRO A 269 2.82 0.23 19.54
CA PRO A 269 2.37 -0.88 20.39
C PRO A 269 2.48 -2.22 19.67
N GLU A 270 3.10 -3.20 20.31
CA GLU A 270 3.33 -4.51 19.69
C GLU A 270 2.04 -5.24 19.29
N ASN A 271 0.92 -4.96 19.95
CA ASN A 271 -0.36 -5.62 19.67
C ASN A 271 -1.17 -4.96 18.54
N ARG A 272 -0.60 -3.99 17.82
CA ARG A 272 -1.22 -3.34 16.66
C ARG A 272 -0.53 -3.78 15.36
N PRO A 273 -1.30 -3.99 14.28
CA PRO A 273 -0.71 -4.23 12.97
C PRO A 273 -0.06 -2.94 12.44
N VAL A 274 1.08 -3.10 11.76
CA VAL A 274 1.83 -1.98 11.17
C VAL A 274 1.75 -2.00 9.65
N HIS A 275 1.36 -0.88 9.06
CA HIS A 275 1.25 -0.69 7.61
C HIS A 275 2.32 0.29 7.11
N LEU A 276 3.08 -0.08 6.08
CA LEU A 276 4.04 0.83 5.44
C LEU A 276 3.44 1.37 4.14
N LEU A 277 3.14 2.67 4.13
CA LEU A 277 2.41 3.32 3.04
C LEU A 277 3.29 3.52 1.80
N GLY A 278 2.83 3.04 0.64
CA GLY A 278 3.37 3.37 -0.68
C GLY A 278 4.69 2.69 -1.05
N ILE A 279 5.21 1.80 -0.21
CA ILE A 279 6.42 1.01 -0.46
C ILE A 279 6.04 -0.45 -0.74
N GLY A 280 6.67 -1.05 -1.75
CA GLY A 280 6.35 -2.43 -2.13
C GLY A 280 7.27 -3.09 -3.15
N MET A 281 8.53 -2.66 -3.28
CA MET A 281 9.50 -3.46 -4.04
C MET A 281 9.89 -4.70 -3.24
N ILE A 282 10.32 -5.76 -3.92
CA ILE A 282 10.64 -7.06 -3.30
C ILE A 282 11.69 -6.92 -2.20
N ARG A 283 12.79 -6.20 -2.46
CA ARG A 283 13.82 -5.90 -1.45
C ARG A 283 13.25 -5.14 -0.23
N ASP A 284 12.37 -4.17 -0.49
CA ASP A 284 11.79 -3.32 0.54
C ASP A 284 10.88 -4.13 1.47
N ILE A 285 10.20 -5.14 0.94
CA ILE A 285 9.40 -6.08 1.74
C ILE A 285 10.29 -6.82 2.74
N PHE A 286 11.40 -7.41 2.30
CA PHE A 286 12.31 -8.13 3.20
C PHE A 286 12.86 -7.21 4.30
N ALA A 287 13.27 -5.99 3.94
CA ALA A 287 13.73 -5.00 4.91
C ALA A 287 12.62 -4.62 5.90
N GLY A 288 11.46 -4.17 5.41
CA GLY A 288 10.36 -3.75 6.27
C GLY A 288 9.87 -4.86 7.20
N VAL A 289 9.81 -6.11 6.72
CA VAL A 289 9.45 -7.26 7.55
C VAL A 289 10.43 -7.44 8.71
N ARG A 290 11.75 -7.33 8.50
CA ARG A 290 12.74 -7.39 9.60
C ARG A 290 12.53 -6.30 10.64
N TYR A 291 12.00 -5.15 10.22
CA TYR A 291 11.66 -4.02 11.10
C TYR A 291 10.26 -4.10 11.72
N GLY A 292 9.48 -5.15 11.41
CA GLY A 292 8.19 -5.41 12.04
C GLY A 292 6.98 -4.83 11.29
N ILE A 293 7.14 -4.52 10.00
CA ILE A 293 6.01 -4.15 9.13
C ILE A 293 5.16 -5.39 8.81
N ASP A 294 3.84 -5.25 8.97
CA ASP A 294 2.86 -6.33 8.76
C ASP A 294 2.17 -6.24 7.39
N THR A 295 2.05 -5.07 6.80
CA THR A 295 1.41 -4.90 5.48
C THR A 295 2.08 -3.80 4.67
N PHE A 296 2.06 -3.98 3.35
CA PHE A 296 2.64 -3.07 2.35
C PHE A 296 1.59 -2.78 1.28
N ASP A 297 1.65 -1.62 0.64
CA ASP A 297 0.87 -1.35 -0.56
C ASP A 297 1.73 -0.66 -1.63
N CYS A 298 1.59 -1.09 -2.89
CA CYS A 298 2.17 -0.35 -3.99
C CYS A 298 1.53 -0.71 -5.34
N VAL A 299 1.45 0.29 -6.22
CA VAL A 299 0.98 0.15 -7.61
C VAL A 299 1.99 -0.53 -8.53
N ILE A 300 3.25 -0.73 -8.10
CA ILE A 300 4.35 -1.17 -8.95
C ILE A 300 4.03 -2.47 -9.72
N PRO A 301 3.54 -3.56 -9.09
CA PRO A 301 3.33 -4.83 -9.79
C PRO A 301 2.44 -4.70 -11.02
N THR A 302 1.31 -4.00 -10.90
CA THR A 302 0.37 -3.78 -12.01
C THR A 302 0.80 -2.64 -12.92
N ARG A 303 1.59 -1.67 -12.43
CA ARG A 303 2.14 -0.59 -13.27
C ARG A 303 3.21 -1.10 -14.22
N VAL A 304 4.15 -1.91 -13.74
CA VAL A 304 5.25 -2.42 -14.57
C VAL A 304 4.77 -3.48 -15.57
N ALA A 305 3.74 -4.26 -15.22
CA ALA A 305 3.07 -5.18 -16.13
C ALA A 305 2.58 -4.50 -17.42
N ARG A 306 1.96 -3.32 -17.30
CA ARG A 306 1.52 -2.52 -18.46
C ARG A 306 2.68 -2.02 -19.33
N HIS A 307 3.87 -1.98 -18.76
CA HIS A 307 5.10 -1.67 -19.47
C HIS A 307 5.87 -2.94 -19.87
N GLY A 308 5.23 -4.10 -19.92
CA GLY A 308 5.81 -5.35 -20.44
C GLY A 308 6.78 -6.02 -19.48
N TRP A 309 6.74 -5.70 -18.18
CA TRP A 309 7.61 -6.31 -17.18
C TRP A 309 6.87 -7.36 -16.36
N ALA A 310 7.46 -8.56 -16.28
CA ALA A 310 7.02 -9.64 -15.39
C ALA A 310 7.92 -9.72 -14.16
N LEU A 311 7.36 -9.92 -12.97
CA LEU A 311 8.11 -10.15 -11.73
C LEU A 311 8.41 -11.64 -11.60
N VAL A 312 9.68 -12.00 -11.46
CA VAL A 312 10.13 -13.40 -11.47
C VAL A 312 11.23 -13.59 -10.42
N LYS A 313 11.05 -14.60 -9.55
CA LYS A 313 12.01 -14.98 -8.51
C LYS A 313 13.36 -15.36 -9.15
N GLY A 314 14.47 -14.87 -8.60
CA GLY A 314 15.83 -15.24 -9.04
C GLY A 314 16.35 -14.52 -10.29
N GLU A 315 15.52 -13.74 -10.97
CA GLU A 315 15.97 -12.90 -12.09
C GLU A 315 16.69 -11.62 -11.59
N PRO A 316 17.63 -11.04 -12.36
CA PRO A 316 18.27 -9.78 -11.97
C PRO A 316 17.26 -8.64 -11.78
N ARG A 317 17.25 -8.04 -10.59
CA ARG A 317 16.23 -7.05 -10.17
C ARG A 317 14.81 -7.62 -10.17
N GLU A 318 14.72 -8.94 -9.95
CA GLU A 318 13.50 -9.71 -9.72
C GLU A 318 12.46 -9.59 -10.85
N ARG A 319 12.90 -9.31 -12.08
CA ARG A 319 11.99 -9.03 -13.20
C ARG A 319 12.56 -9.28 -14.59
N LEU A 320 11.67 -9.63 -15.51
CA LEU A 320 11.91 -9.79 -16.94
C LEU A 320 11.29 -8.65 -17.74
N ASN A 321 12.01 -8.10 -18.73
CA ASN A 321 11.42 -7.24 -19.75
C ASN A 321 11.00 -8.08 -20.95
N ILE A 322 9.71 -8.38 -21.05
CA ILE A 322 9.15 -9.25 -22.10
C ILE A 322 9.29 -8.64 -23.49
N ARG A 323 9.59 -7.34 -23.63
CA ARG A 323 9.89 -6.70 -24.94
C ARG A 323 11.23 -7.13 -25.56
N ASN A 324 12.15 -7.62 -24.73
CA ASN A 324 13.50 -7.93 -25.17
C ASN A 324 13.50 -8.92 -26.35
N ALA A 325 14.41 -8.71 -27.31
CA ALA A 325 14.47 -9.52 -28.52
C ALA A 325 14.76 -11.01 -28.25
N ARG A 326 15.42 -11.33 -27.13
CA ARG A 326 15.70 -12.71 -26.69
C ARG A 326 14.45 -13.57 -26.48
N PHE A 327 13.27 -12.95 -26.38
CA PHE A 327 12.02 -13.64 -26.12
C PHE A 327 11.14 -13.79 -27.37
N ILE A 328 11.61 -13.43 -28.56
CA ILE A 328 10.77 -13.45 -29.78
C ILE A 328 10.30 -14.87 -30.14
N ASP A 329 11.19 -15.85 -30.03
CA ASP A 329 10.99 -17.25 -30.38
C ASP A 329 11.09 -18.19 -29.17
N ASP A 330 11.06 -17.63 -27.95
CA ASP A 330 11.18 -18.38 -26.71
C ASP A 330 9.86 -19.13 -26.38
N PRO A 331 9.82 -20.48 -26.50
CA PRO A 331 8.61 -21.24 -26.25
C PRO A 331 8.39 -21.51 -24.75
N THR A 332 9.37 -21.20 -23.90
CA THR A 332 9.28 -21.48 -22.46
C THR A 332 8.19 -20.61 -21.83
N PRO A 333 7.51 -21.12 -20.79
CA PRO A 333 6.49 -20.35 -20.09
C PRO A 333 7.12 -19.12 -19.42
N LEU A 334 6.28 -18.15 -19.06
CA LEU A 334 6.71 -16.91 -18.44
C LEU A 334 7.54 -17.17 -17.17
N ASP A 335 7.03 -18.03 -16.29
CA ASP A 335 7.69 -18.45 -15.05
C ASP A 335 7.32 -19.92 -14.72
N GLU A 336 8.28 -20.83 -14.87
CA GLU A 336 8.13 -22.27 -14.57
C GLU A 336 7.96 -22.56 -13.08
N THR A 337 8.40 -21.65 -12.21
CA THR A 337 8.36 -21.84 -10.75
C THR A 337 7.01 -21.44 -10.14
N GLN A 338 6.12 -20.85 -10.94
CA GLN A 338 4.85 -20.31 -10.48
C GLN A 338 3.67 -21.07 -11.08
N ASP A 339 3.00 -21.84 -10.24
CA ASP A 339 1.78 -22.56 -10.58
C ASP A 339 0.57 -21.61 -10.60
N CYS A 340 0.50 -20.75 -11.61
CA CYS A 340 -0.71 -20.00 -11.95
C CYS A 340 -0.91 -19.98 -13.46
N TYR A 341 -2.18 -19.92 -13.88
CA TYR A 341 -2.57 -19.92 -15.30
C TYR A 341 -1.81 -18.87 -16.13
N TYR A 342 -1.64 -17.67 -15.57
CA TYR A 342 -0.99 -16.54 -16.24
C TYR A 342 0.52 -16.71 -16.42
N SER A 343 1.17 -17.61 -15.67
CA SER A 343 2.59 -17.93 -15.83
C SER A 343 2.86 -18.93 -16.95
N GLN A 344 1.83 -19.64 -17.45
CA GLN A 344 1.99 -20.74 -18.41
C GLN A 344 2.10 -20.29 -19.87
N PHE A 345 1.79 -19.02 -20.17
CA PHE A 345 1.94 -18.47 -21.51
C PHE A 345 3.41 -18.38 -21.91
N SER A 346 3.71 -18.75 -23.16
CA SER A 346 5.08 -18.67 -23.68
C SER A 346 5.57 -17.22 -23.72
N ARG A 347 6.86 -17.03 -23.45
CA ARG A 347 7.52 -15.72 -23.55
C ARG A 347 7.45 -15.16 -24.98
N GLY A 348 7.55 -16.03 -26.00
CA GLY A 348 7.30 -15.73 -27.42
C GLY A 348 5.96 -15.08 -27.68
N TYR A 349 4.88 -15.71 -27.21
CA TYR A 349 3.53 -15.18 -27.38
C TYR A 349 3.36 -13.84 -26.66
N LEU A 350 3.83 -13.74 -25.41
CA LEU A 350 3.75 -12.50 -24.65
C LEU A 350 4.60 -11.38 -25.25
N ASN A 351 5.78 -11.68 -25.81
CA ASN A 351 6.61 -10.73 -26.55
C ASN A 351 5.84 -10.15 -27.74
N HIS A 352 5.20 -11.01 -28.53
CA HIS A 352 4.34 -10.60 -29.62
C HIS A 352 3.21 -9.67 -29.15
N LEU A 353 2.41 -10.08 -28.15
CA LEU A 353 1.30 -9.28 -27.65
C LEU A 353 1.74 -7.91 -27.09
N VAL A 354 2.85 -7.87 -26.34
CA VAL A 354 3.40 -6.63 -25.79
C VAL A 354 3.87 -5.68 -26.91
N ARG A 355 4.44 -6.21 -28.00
CA ARG A 355 4.87 -5.42 -29.16
C ARG A 355 3.69 -4.95 -30.01
N ALA A 356 2.65 -5.77 -30.11
CA ALA A 356 1.40 -5.44 -30.77
C ALA A 356 0.53 -4.44 -29.96
N ASN A 357 0.91 -4.13 -28.72
CA ASN A 357 0.12 -3.34 -27.77
C ASN A 357 -1.27 -3.95 -27.48
N GLU A 358 -1.36 -5.27 -27.50
CA GLU A 358 -2.59 -5.99 -27.17
C GLU A 358 -2.91 -5.90 -25.68
N SER A 359 -4.17 -5.59 -25.37
CA SER A 359 -4.61 -5.42 -23.97
C SER A 359 -4.48 -6.70 -23.15
N LEU A 360 -4.55 -7.85 -23.81
CA LEU A 360 -4.37 -9.17 -23.21
C LEU A 360 -2.97 -9.34 -22.59
N ALA A 361 -1.91 -8.76 -23.16
CA ALA A 361 -0.59 -8.81 -22.52
C ALA A 361 -0.60 -8.10 -21.17
N MET A 362 -1.22 -6.93 -21.09
CA MET A 362 -1.31 -6.17 -19.83
C MET A 362 -2.09 -6.94 -18.77
N HIS A 363 -3.18 -7.59 -19.19
CA HIS A 363 -4.00 -8.45 -18.34
C HIS A 363 -3.20 -9.63 -17.77
N ILE A 364 -2.58 -10.45 -18.64
CA ILE A 364 -1.80 -11.62 -18.24
C ILE A 364 -0.65 -11.22 -17.32
N LEU A 365 0.15 -10.22 -17.71
CA LEU A 365 1.30 -9.79 -16.92
C LEU A 365 0.89 -9.20 -15.56
N SER A 366 -0.26 -8.53 -15.47
CA SER A 366 -0.72 -7.96 -14.20
C SER A 366 -1.13 -9.07 -13.23
N LEU A 367 -1.84 -10.08 -13.70
CA LEU A 367 -2.28 -11.21 -12.87
C LEU A 367 -1.12 -12.14 -12.51
N HIS A 368 -0.16 -12.35 -13.41
CA HIS A 368 1.11 -12.99 -13.09
C HIS A 368 1.84 -12.23 -11.98
N ASN A 369 2.01 -10.90 -12.10
CA ASN A 369 2.72 -10.11 -11.09
C ASN A 369 1.99 -10.10 -9.73
N ILE A 370 0.65 -10.08 -9.72
CA ILE A 370 -0.15 -10.21 -8.49
C ILE A 370 0.12 -11.58 -7.85
N ALA A 371 0.07 -12.66 -8.62
CA ALA A 371 0.38 -14.00 -8.13
C ALA A 371 1.81 -14.12 -7.60
N THR A 372 2.80 -13.49 -8.26
CA THR A 372 4.19 -13.46 -7.80
C THR A 372 4.32 -12.78 -6.44
N MET A 373 3.68 -11.62 -6.24
CA MET A 373 3.73 -10.91 -4.96
C MET A 373 2.96 -11.66 -3.86
N SER A 374 1.82 -12.28 -4.19
CA SER A 374 1.06 -13.12 -3.26
C SER A 374 1.88 -14.35 -2.82
N ARG A 375 2.61 -14.98 -3.76
CA ARG A 375 3.57 -16.06 -3.48
C ARG A 375 4.69 -15.58 -2.58
N LEU A 376 5.33 -14.45 -2.89
CA LEU A 376 6.38 -13.85 -2.04
C LEU A 376 5.89 -13.68 -0.60
N MET A 377 4.70 -13.09 -0.38
CA MET A 377 4.16 -12.92 0.97
C MET A 377 3.93 -14.25 1.69
N LYS A 378 3.51 -15.30 0.96
CA LYS A 378 3.37 -16.64 1.52
C LYS A 378 4.72 -17.21 1.94
N GLU A 379 5.72 -17.17 1.07
CA GLU A 379 7.07 -17.65 1.36
C GLU A 379 7.71 -16.88 2.53
N VAL A 380 7.51 -15.56 2.60
CA VAL A 380 7.97 -14.72 3.73
C VAL A 380 7.35 -15.17 5.05
N ARG A 381 6.04 -15.46 5.08
CA ARG A 381 5.39 -15.98 6.29
C ARG A 381 5.95 -17.35 6.71
N GLU A 382 6.23 -18.21 5.75
CA GLU A 382 6.85 -19.52 6.00
C GLU A 382 8.30 -19.37 6.49
N ALA A 383 9.05 -18.42 5.95
CA ALA A 383 10.42 -18.13 6.36
C ALA A 383 10.50 -17.50 7.75
N ILE A 384 9.50 -16.70 8.17
CA ILE A 384 9.39 -16.23 9.56
C ILE A 384 9.11 -17.40 10.51
N GLU A 385 8.28 -18.36 10.09
CA GLU A 385 7.97 -19.55 10.89
C GLU A 385 9.23 -20.40 11.14
N ASN A 386 10.05 -20.55 10.10
CA ASN A 386 11.23 -21.41 10.09
C ASN A 386 12.54 -20.67 10.39
N ASP A 387 12.49 -19.37 10.68
CA ASP A 387 13.66 -18.50 10.91
C ASP A 387 14.68 -18.51 9.73
N THR A 388 14.18 -18.56 8.47
CA THR A 388 14.97 -18.65 7.22
C THR A 388 14.82 -17.44 6.29
N LEU A 389 14.41 -16.27 6.82
CA LEU A 389 14.11 -15.08 6.01
C LEU A 389 15.29 -14.59 5.16
N ASP A 390 16.52 -14.66 5.69
CA ASP A 390 17.72 -14.22 4.96
C ASP A 390 18.05 -15.12 3.77
N GLN A 391 17.89 -16.44 3.95
CA GLN A 391 18.06 -17.41 2.86
C GLN A 391 17.03 -17.14 1.76
N LEU A 392 15.77 -16.92 2.14
CA LEU A 392 14.71 -16.62 1.20
C LEU A 392 15.02 -15.34 0.39
N GLU A 393 15.50 -14.27 1.03
CA GLU A 393 15.88 -13.06 0.31
C GLU A 393 16.97 -13.34 -0.74
N MET A 394 18.01 -14.10 -0.38
CA MET A 394 19.09 -14.45 -1.32
C MET A 394 18.57 -15.22 -2.54
N GLU A 395 17.61 -16.14 -2.34
CA GLU A 395 16.95 -16.86 -3.43
C GLU A 395 16.16 -15.91 -4.36
N TRP A 396 15.40 -14.98 -3.77
CA TRP A 396 14.62 -14.01 -4.54
C TRP A 396 15.49 -13.08 -5.38
N ARG A 397 16.66 -12.70 -4.85
CA ARG A 397 17.61 -11.81 -5.51
C ARG A 397 18.54 -12.53 -6.50
N GLY A 398 18.47 -13.86 -6.59
CA GLY A 398 19.34 -14.65 -7.46
C GLY A 398 20.81 -14.66 -6.99
N GLU A 399 21.04 -14.48 -5.69
CA GLU A 399 22.39 -14.37 -5.11
C GLU A 399 22.97 -15.73 -4.65
N VAL A 400 22.14 -16.77 -4.60
CA VAL A 400 22.52 -18.14 -4.17
C VAL A 400 23.56 -18.77 -5.11
N THR A 401 23.63 -18.36 -6.38
CA THR A 401 24.54 -18.93 -7.38
C THR A 401 25.98 -18.42 -7.28
N LYS A 402 26.30 -17.49 -6.35
CA LYS A 402 27.66 -16.93 -6.20
C LYS A 402 28.52 -17.56 -5.09
N MET A 403 27.97 -18.50 -4.31
CA MET A 403 28.75 -19.21 -3.28
C MET A 403 29.23 -20.61 -3.71
N ALA A 404 28.88 -21.07 -4.91
CA ALA A 404 29.28 -22.38 -5.44
C ALA A 404 30.22 -22.31 -6.66
N ALA A 405 30.85 -21.16 -6.90
CA ALA A 405 31.83 -20.96 -7.99
C ALA A 405 33.18 -20.51 -7.45
#